data_AF-A0A970XP06-F1
#
_entry.id   AF-A0A970XP06-F1
#
_cell.length_a   1.000
_cell.length_b   1.000
_cell.length_c   1.000
_cell.angle_alpha   90.00
_cell.angle_beta   90.00
_cell.angle_gamma   90.00
#
_symmetry.space_group_name_H-M   'P 1'
#
loop_
_entity.id
_entity.type
_entity.pdbx_description
1 polymer ?
#
loop_
_entity_poly.entity_id
_entity_poly.type
_entity_poly.pdbx_seq_one_letter_code
_entity_poly.pdbx_strand_id
1 'polypeptide(L)'
;MSKFLNTWSAFAQIESIISSSTKKLCLITPYIKMPESLLERLIYKSNSGVDITIVCREQDLKSQERDALSKIRNLELRFLEKLHAKCFYNEENMVITSLNLYETSQGNREMGILLTSSDDSSTFDEAVREAEFIVQSAKQSNSIEHKFTKPKYIKQSLSEKPSATNQTVQKSKSVLAEIADFMFGEPTNSRGYCIRCHGLIDKNPDKPLCGSCFEIWRRVSNRNFTENYCHICGKPAKTSFAKPQCKTCYKRQ
;
A
#
# COMPACT_ATOMS: atom_id res chain seq x y z
N MET A 1 -13.01 16.92 -10.83
CA MET A 1 -14.02 16.12 -11.54
C MET A 1 -13.70 14.64 -11.41
N SER A 2 -14.74 13.83 -11.19
CA SER A 2 -14.65 12.38 -11.05
C SER A 2 -13.98 11.71 -12.25
N LYS A 3 -13.33 10.57 -12.00
CA LYS A 3 -12.57 9.83 -13.03
C LYS A 3 -13.09 8.41 -13.17
N PHE A 4 -13.40 8.01 -14.39
CA PHE A 4 -13.71 6.63 -14.72
C PHE A 4 -12.49 5.73 -14.50
N LEU A 5 -12.73 4.53 -13.96
CA LEU A 5 -11.73 3.51 -13.69
C LEU A 5 -12.14 2.22 -14.38
N ASN A 6 -11.24 1.65 -15.18
CA ASN A 6 -11.32 0.23 -15.56
C ASN A 6 -10.71 -0.66 -14.46
N THR A 7 -10.77 -1.99 -14.61
CA THR A 7 -10.21 -2.96 -13.65
C THR A 7 -8.85 -2.57 -13.09
N TRP A 8 -7.89 -2.27 -13.96
CA TRP A 8 -6.52 -1.94 -13.56
C TRP A 8 -6.43 -0.62 -12.83
N SER A 9 -7.15 0.38 -13.30
CA SER A 9 -7.18 1.72 -12.70
C SER A 9 -7.86 1.67 -11.33
N ALA A 10 -8.92 0.88 -11.18
CA ALA A 10 -9.59 0.68 -9.89
C ALA A 10 -8.63 0.05 -8.88
N PHE A 11 -7.92 -1.02 -9.26
CA PHE A 11 -6.93 -1.65 -8.40
C PHE A 11 -5.82 -0.68 -7.97
N ALA A 12 -5.23 0.04 -8.94
CA ALA A 12 -4.18 1.02 -8.65
C ALA A 12 -4.65 2.16 -7.74
N GLN A 13 -5.90 2.63 -7.92
CA GLN A 13 -6.46 3.66 -7.05
C GLN A 13 -6.76 3.15 -5.64
N ILE A 14 -7.20 1.90 -5.48
CA ILE A 14 -7.35 1.29 -4.15
C ILE A 14 -5.99 1.23 -3.43
N GLU A 15 -4.92 0.78 -4.11
CA GLU A 15 -3.58 0.79 -3.53
C GLU A 15 -3.10 2.21 -3.19
N SER A 16 -3.42 3.19 -4.03
CA SER A 16 -3.10 4.60 -3.79
C SER A 16 -3.81 5.13 -2.55
N ILE A 17 -5.11 4.85 -2.40
CA ILE A 17 -5.92 5.27 -1.24
C ILE A 17 -5.35 4.70 0.06
N ILE A 18 -4.98 3.42 0.05
CA ILE A 18 -4.35 2.77 1.20
C ILE A 18 -2.99 3.41 1.48
N SER A 19 -2.22 3.74 0.45
CA SER A 19 -0.88 4.32 0.59
C SER A 19 -0.88 5.79 0.99
N SER A 20 -1.91 6.56 0.65
CA SER A 20 -2.01 8.00 0.98
C SER A 20 -2.80 8.30 2.25
N SER A 21 -3.46 7.30 2.88
CA SER A 21 -4.20 7.51 4.13
C SER A 21 -3.30 8.01 5.27
N THR A 22 -3.82 8.94 6.09
CA THR A 22 -3.04 9.61 7.15
C THR A 22 -3.66 9.51 8.54
N LYS A 23 -4.98 9.36 8.63
CA LYS A 23 -5.82 9.33 9.82
C LYS A 23 -6.85 8.21 9.76
N LYS A 24 -7.56 8.06 8.64
CA LYS A 24 -8.68 7.13 8.42
C LYS A 24 -8.49 6.37 7.11
N LEU A 25 -8.77 5.08 7.14
CA LEU A 25 -8.91 4.22 5.98
C LEU A 25 -10.12 3.30 6.18
N CYS A 26 -11.04 3.27 5.21
CA CYS A 26 -12.19 2.39 5.28
C CYS A 26 -12.29 1.52 4.01
N LEU A 27 -12.43 0.21 4.22
CA LEU A 27 -12.58 -0.78 3.15
C LEU A 27 -13.91 -1.50 3.33
N ILE A 28 -14.85 -1.27 2.42
CA ILE A 28 -16.17 -1.91 2.41
C ILE A 28 -16.22 -2.84 1.22
N THR A 29 -16.30 -4.16 1.48
CA THR A 29 -16.34 -5.17 0.42
C THR A 29 -16.94 -6.47 0.96
N PRO A 30 -17.86 -7.15 0.23
CA PRO A 30 -18.43 -8.41 0.69
C PRO A 30 -17.39 -9.50 0.86
N TYR A 31 -16.42 -9.57 -0.06
CA TYR A 31 -15.37 -10.58 -0.08
C TYR A 31 -14.01 -9.95 0.16
N ILE A 32 -13.20 -10.63 0.97
CA ILE A 32 -11.82 -10.26 1.25
C ILE A 32 -10.94 -11.43 0.85
N LYS A 33 -9.96 -11.15 0.00
CA LYS A 33 -8.82 -12.02 -0.22
C LYS A 33 -7.60 -11.13 -0.29
N MET A 34 -6.66 -11.29 0.63
CA MET A 34 -5.60 -10.30 0.83
C MET A 34 -4.25 -10.86 0.38
N PRO A 35 -3.59 -10.23 -0.61
CA PRO A 35 -2.17 -10.47 -0.85
C PRO A 35 -1.34 -10.11 0.37
N GLU A 36 -0.24 -10.83 0.56
CA GLU A 36 0.73 -10.52 1.61
C GLU A 36 1.22 -9.07 1.51
N SER A 37 1.50 -8.57 0.30
CA SER A 37 1.92 -7.18 0.07
C SER A 37 0.88 -6.14 0.52
N LEU A 38 -0.41 -6.44 0.37
CA LEU A 38 -1.48 -5.56 0.80
C LEU A 38 -1.62 -5.58 2.33
N LEU A 39 -1.51 -6.76 2.93
CA LEU A 39 -1.52 -6.93 4.38
C LEU A 39 -0.37 -6.15 5.03
N GLU A 40 0.85 -6.28 4.51
CA GLU A 40 2.01 -5.53 4.99
C GLU A 40 1.78 -4.02 4.94
N ARG A 41 1.15 -3.53 3.86
CA ARG A 41 0.80 -2.11 3.72
C ARG A 41 -0.21 -1.66 4.80
N LEU A 42 -1.24 -2.45 5.06
CA LEU A 42 -2.23 -2.15 6.11
C LEU A 42 -1.60 -2.16 7.50
N ILE A 43 -0.73 -3.13 7.79
CA ILE A 43 0.03 -3.18 9.05
C ILE A 43 0.90 -1.93 9.19
N TYR A 44 1.63 -1.54 8.14
CA TYR A 44 2.44 -0.32 8.13
C TYR A 44 1.60 0.94 8.42
N LYS A 45 0.41 1.06 7.80
CA LYS A 45 -0.49 2.19 8.01
C LYS A 45 -1.08 2.22 9.41
N SER A 46 -1.53 1.08 9.91
CA SER A 46 -1.98 0.95 11.30
C SER A 46 -0.87 1.34 12.29
N ASN A 47 0.37 0.88 12.09
CA ASN A 47 1.50 1.25 12.94
C ASN A 47 1.86 2.74 12.87
N SER A 48 1.49 3.41 11.77
CA SER A 48 1.66 4.85 11.60
C SER A 48 0.52 5.67 12.23
N GLY A 49 -0.44 5.02 12.89
CA GLY A 49 -1.56 5.66 13.58
C GLY A 49 -2.81 5.86 12.73
N VAL A 50 -2.90 5.24 11.55
CA VAL A 50 -4.13 5.26 10.74
C VAL A 50 -5.17 4.32 11.37
N ASP A 51 -6.37 4.84 11.58
CA ASP A 51 -7.55 4.06 11.99
C ASP A 51 -8.12 3.34 10.77
N ILE A 52 -8.11 2.01 10.81
CA ILE A 52 -8.55 1.17 9.70
C ILE A 52 -9.88 0.53 10.05
N THR A 53 -10.91 0.75 9.24
CA THR A 53 -12.20 0.07 9.36
C THR A 53 -12.41 -0.85 8.17
N ILE A 54 -12.78 -2.11 8.41
CA ILE A 54 -13.13 -3.06 7.37
C ILE A 54 -14.55 -3.57 7.62
N VAL A 55 -15.40 -3.49 6.60
CA VAL A 55 -16.76 -4.05 6.63
C VAL A 55 -16.86 -5.15 5.57
N CYS A 56 -17.20 -6.37 5.99
CA CYS A 56 -17.38 -7.51 5.09
C CYS A 56 -18.55 -8.40 5.50
N ARG A 57 -18.79 -9.47 4.73
CA ARG A 57 -19.71 -10.54 5.13
C ARG A 57 -18.95 -11.55 5.98
N GLU A 58 -19.49 -11.92 7.14
CA GLU A 58 -18.80 -12.80 8.07
C GLU A 58 -18.64 -14.21 7.49
N GLN A 59 -19.67 -14.72 6.82
CA GLN A 59 -19.70 -16.06 6.24
C GLN A 59 -18.68 -16.26 5.10
N ASP A 60 -18.22 -15.18 4.47
CA ASP A 60 -17.25 -15.23 3.37
C ASP A 60 -15.81 -14.99 3.83
N LEU A 61 -15.61 -14.61 5.10
CA LEU A 61 -14.29 -14.38 5.67
C LEU A 61 -13.69 -15.69 6.15
N LYS A 62 -12.77 -16.26 5.36
CA LYS A 62 -12.11 -17.52 5.72
C LYS A 62 -11.12 -17.29 6.87
N SER A 63 -10.75 -18.39 7.53
CA SER A 63 -9.86 -18.38 8.69
C SER A 63 -8.51 -17.72 8.40
N GLN A 64 -7.89 -18.01 7.24
CA GLN A 64 -6.60 -17.44 6.86
C GLN A 64 -6.64 -15.91 6.77
N GLU A 65 -7.67 -15.36 6.14
CA GLU A 65 -7.87 -13.91 6.04
C GLU A 65 -8.19 -13.30 7.41
N ARG A 66 -8.96 -13.99 8.26
CA ARG A 66 -9.22 -13.58 9.64
C ARG A 66 -7.93 -13.49 10.46
N ASP A 67 -7.07 -14.50 10.34
CA ASP A 67 -5.77 -14.55 11.01
C ASP A 67 -4.83 -13.44 10.48
N ALA A 68 -4.86 -13.17 9.18
CA ALA A 68 -4.13 -12.05 8.59
C ALA A 68 -4.59 -10.70 9.16
N LEU A 69 -5.91 -10.46 9.18
CA LEU A 69 -6.50 -9.24 9.71
C LEU A 69 -6.17 -9.01 11.19
N SER A 70 -6.07 -10.07 11.99
CA SER A 70 -5.71 -9.97 13.42
C SER A 70 -4.31 -9.39 13.69
N LYS A 71 -3.46 -9.27 12.66
CA LYS A 71 -2.13 -8.66 12.77
C LYS A 71 -2.16 -7.12 12.67
N ILE A 72 -3.28 -6.53 12.25
CA ILE A 72 -3.46 -5.09 12.07
C ILE A 72 -3.98 -4.50 13.40
N ARG A 73 -3.16 -3.71 14.11
CA ARG A 73 -3.44 -3.30 15.49
C ARG A 73 -4.61 -2.33 15.64
N ASN A 74 -4.72 -1.37 14.72
CA ASN A 74 -5.75 -0.33 14.71
C ASN A 74 -6.83 -0.71 13.69
N LEU A 75 -7.28 -1.96 13.76
CA LEU A 75 -8.33 -2.47 12.89
C LEU A 75 -9.66 -2.58 13.65
N GLU A 76 -10.67 -1.94 13.10
CA GLU A 76 -12.06 -2.18 13.43
C GLU A 76 -12.68 -3.07 12.34
N LEU A 77 -12.91 -4.34 12.66
CA LEU A 77 -13.60 -5.27 11.78
C LEU A 77 -15.10 -5.30 12.11
N ARG A 78 -15.94 -5.11 11.10
CA ARG A 78 -17.40 -5.16 11.22
C ARG A 78 -18.01 -6.08 10.16
N PHE A 79 -19.18 -6.63 10.47
CA PHE A 79 -19.88 -7.60 9.66
C PHE A 79 -21.29 -7.15 9.30
N LEU A 80 -21.63 -7.24 8.01
CA LEU A 80 -22.97 -6.96 7.50
C LEU A 80 -23.40 -8.06 6.53
N GLU A 81 -24.37 -8.88 6.93
CA GLU A 81 -24.79 -10.10 6.22
C GLU A 81 -25.21 -9.85 4.77
N LYS A 82 -25.98 -8.78 4.53
CA LYS A 82 -26.50 -8.39 3.21
C LYS A 82 -25.63 -7.34 2.51
N LEU A 83 -24.32 -7.33 2.78
CA LEU A 83 -23.40 -6.42 2.12
C LEU A 83 -23.16 -6.82 0.66
N HIS A 84 -23.30 -5.85 -0.25
CA HIS A 84 -22.84 -5.99 -1.63
C HIS A 84 -22.10 -4.74 -2.13
N ALA A 85 -22.16 -3.64 -1.37
CA ALA A 85 -21.43 -2.42 -1.67
C ALA A 85 -19.92 -2.67 -1.66
N LYS A 86 -19.22 -1.95 -2.53
CA LYS A 86 -17.78 -2.04 -2.73
C LYS A 86 -17.25 -0.63 -2.87
N CYS A 87 -16.65 -0.13 -1.80
CA CYS A 87 -15.99 1.15 -1.82
C CYS A 87 -14.79 1.16 -0.88
N PHE A 88 -13.80 1.97 -1.24
CA PHE A 88 -12.54 2.08 -0.54
C PHE A 88 -12.21 3.54 -0.45
N TYR A 89 -12.00 4.08 0.75
CA TYR A 89 -11.79 5.51 0.90
C TYR A 89 -10.88 5.86 2.05
N ASN A 90 -10.23 7.01 1.91
CA ASN A 90 -9.52 7.72 2.98
C ASN A 90 -10.12 9.12 3.12
N GLU A 91 -9.39 10.05 3.74
CA GLU A 91 -9.87 11.40 4.02
C GLU A 91 -10.10 12.23 2.76
N GLU A 92 -9.38 11.90 1.68
CA GLU A 92 -9.33 12.74 0.49
C GLU A 92 -9.91 12.07 -0.75
N ASN A 93 -9.92 10.74 -0.82
CA ASN A 93 -10.18 9.97 -2.04
C ASN A 93 -11.07 8.76 -1.75
N MET A 94 -11.97 8.46 -2.68
CA MET A 94 -12.86 7.30 -2.64
C MET A 94 -12.93 6.63 -4.00
N VAL A 95 -12.78 5.31 -4.02
CA VAL A 95 -13.14 4.46 -5.15
C VAL A 95 -14.46 3.78 -4.85
N ILE A 96 -15.44 3.94 -5.75
CA ILE A 96 -16.64 3.10 -5.82
C ILE A 96 -16.49 2.23 -7.05
N THR A 97 -16.62 0.92 -6.92
CA THR A 97 -16.25 -0.02 -7.99
C THR A 97 -17.05 -1.31 -7.91
N SER A 98 -17.10 -2.06 -9.01
CA SER A 98 -17.60 -3.43 -9.01
C SER A 98 -16.58 -4.45 -8.45
N LEU A 99 -15.30 -4.05 -8.31
CA LEU A 99 -14.18 -4.88 -7.84
C LEU A 99 -14.23 -5.15 -6.32
N ASN A 100 -14.10 -6.41 -5.92
CA ASN A 100 -13.89 -6.82 -4.51
C ASN A 100 -12.46 -6.52 -4.03
N LEU A 101 -12.19 -6.61 -2.72
CA LEU A 101 -10.83 -6.54 -2.19
C LEU A 101 -10.04 -7.81 -2.59
N TYR A 102 -9.39 -7.68 -3.74
CA TYR A 102 -8.46 -8.57 -4.41
C TYR A 102 -8.89 -10.02 -4.58
N GLU A 103 -9.83 -10.22 -5.50
CA GLU A 103 -9.88 -11.45 -6.26
C GLU A 103 -9.05 -11.22 -7.53
N THR A 104 -8.04 -12.05 -7.79
CA THR A 104 -7.31 -12.03 -9.08
C THR A 104 -8.25 -12.53 -10.15
N SER A 105 -9.19 -11.70 -10.56
CA SER A 105 -10.03 -11.94 -11.70
C SER A 105 -9.17 -11.73 -12.95
N GLN A 106 -8.28 -12.68 -13.22
CA GLN A 106 -7.52 -12.73 -14.48
C GLN A 106 -8.45 -12.82 -15.73
N GLY A 107 -9.79 -12.77 -15.55
CA GLY A 107 -10.78 -12.62 -16.62
C GLY A 107 -11.95 -11.65 -16.39
N ASN A 108 -12.18 -11.07 -15.20
CA ASN A 108 -13.36 -10.19 -14.99
C ASN A 108 -13.06 -8.76 -15.41
N ARG A 109 -14.02 -8.15 -16.11
CA ARG A 109 -14.00 -6.73 -16.46
C ARG A 109 -14.75 -5.97 -15.38
N GLU A 110 -14.05 -5.07 -14.73
CA GLU A 110 -14.54 -4.26 -13.62
C GLU A 110 -14.54 -2.81 -14.05
N MET A 111 -15.44 -2.04 -13.45
CA MET A 111 -15.51 -0.61 -13.64
C MET A 111 -15.75 0.08 -12.31
N GLY A 112 -15.30 1.32 -12.23
CA GLY A 112 -15.51 2.14 -11.06
C GLY A 112 -15.33 3.61 -11.38
N ILE A 113 -15.44 4.40 -10.33
CA ILE A 113 -15.23 5.83 -10.33
C ILE A 113 -14.33 6.21 -9.16
N LEU A 114 -13.41 7.14 -9.40
CA LEU A 114 -12.68 7.86 -8.37
C LEU A 114 -13.42 9.16 -8.10
N LEU A 115 -13.75 9.39 -6.83
CA LEU A 115 -14.21 10.65 -6.27
C LEU A 115 -13.12 11.21 -5.37
N THR A 116 -12.95 12.53 -5.37
CA THR A 116 -12.03 13.17 -4.43
C THR A 116 -12.70 14.36 -3.75
N SER A 117 -12.31 14.62 -2.51
CA SER A 117 -12.83 15.73 -1.71
C SER A 117 -12.57 17.11 -2.34
N SER A 118 -11.45 17.29 -3.06
CA SER A 118 -11.11 18.59 -3.66
C SER A 118 -11.91 18.88 -4.92
N ASP A 119 -12.20 17.85 -5.70
CA ASP A 119 -12.71 17.96 -7.07
C ASP A 119 -14.22 17.65 -7.17
N ASP A 120 -14.77 16.91 -6.21
CA ASP A 120 -16.12 16.36 -6.21
C ASP A 120 -16.75 16.41 -4.80
N SER A 121 -16.43 17.45 -4.01
CA SER A 121 -16.75 17.57 -2.57
C SER A 121 -18.17 17.13 -2.19
N SER A 122 -19.21 17.64 -2.86
CA SER A 122 -20.60 17.31 -2.51
C SER A 122 -20.90 15.81 -2.67
N THR A 123 -20.51 15.22 -3.80
CA THR A 123 -20.72 13.81 -4.12
C THR A 123 -19.85 12.92 -3.23
N PHE A 124 -18.62 13.34 -2.96
CA PHE A 124 -17.72 12.67 -2.03
C PHE A 124 -18.34 12.61 -0.63
N ASP A 125 -18.84 13.74 -0.12
CA ASP A 125 -19.44 13.81 1.22
C ASP A 125 -20.73 12.97 1.33
N GLU A 126 -21.56 12.95 0.28
CA GLU A 126 -22.74 12.08 0.21
C GLU A 126 -22.36 10.59 0.23
N ALA A 127 -21.36 10.20 -0.58
CA ALA A 127 -20.89 8.83 -0.64
C ALA A 127 -20.22 8.38 0.67
N VAL A 128 -19.47 9.27 1.34
CA VAL A 128 -18.90 9.01 2.66
C VAL A 128 -20.01 8.83 3.70
N ARG A 129 -21.05 9.66 3.71
CA ARG A 129 -22.19 9.50 4.63
C ARG A 129 -22.88 8.14 4.48
N GLU A 130 -23.10 7.71 3.25
CA GLU A 130 -23.68 6.38 3.00
C GLU A 130 -22.74 5.25 3.44
N ALA A 131 -21.44 5.38 3.15
CA ALA A 131 -20.45 4.41 3.62
C ALA A 131 -20.38 4.33 5.16
N GLU A 132 -20.48 5.47 5.85
CA GLU A 132 -20.53 5.54 7.31
C GLU A 132 -21.82 4.93 7.86
N PHE A 133 -22.96 5.14 7.19
CA PHE A 133 -24.21 4.46 7.54
C PHE A 133 -24.10 2.93 7.45
N ILE A 134 -23.44 2.41 6.40
CA ILE A 134 -23.14 0.97 6.26
C ILE A 134 -22.27 0.50 7.44
N VAL A 135 -21.20 1.23 7.78
CA VAL A 135 -20.31 0.91 8.92
C VAL A 135 -21.09 0.84 10.22
N GLN A 136 -21.92 1.85 10.52
CA GLN A 136 -22.70 1.92 11.76
C GLN A 136 -23.77 0.81 11.85
N SER A 137 -24.35 0.43 10.71
CA SER A 137 -25.32 -0.66 10.61
C SER A 137 -24.68 -2.04 10.75
N ALA A 138 -23.37 -2.16 10.53
CA ALA A 138 -22.64 -3.41 10.63
C ALA A 138 -22.34 -3.77 12.09
N LYS A 139 -22.41 -5.06 12.40
CA LYS A 139 -22.08 -5.62 13.73
C LYS A 139 -20.57 -5.60 13.93
N GLN A 140 -20.09 -4.99 15.01
CA GLN A 140 -18.68 -5.02 15.33
C GLN A 140 -18.23 -6.44 15.70
N SER A 141 -17.03 -6.84 15.25
CA SER A 141 -16.45 -8.12 15.63
C SER A 141 -16.01 -8.08 17.10
N ASN A 142 -16.51 -9.04 17.90
CA ASN A 142 -16.08 -9.21 19.29
C ASN A 142 -14.73 -9.94 19.41
N SER A 143 -14.19 -10.48 18.31
CA SER A 143 -13.05 -11.41 18.32
C SER A 143 -11.69 -10.72 18.19
N ILE A 144 -11.66 -9.44 17.83
CA ILE A 144 -10.42 -8.67 17.67
C ILE A 144 -10.33 -7.64 18.81
N GLU A 145 -10.37 -8.13 20.05
CA GLU A 145 -9.96 -7.31 21.19
C GLU A 145 -8.44 -7.31 21.27
N HIS A 146 -7.81 -6.25 20.77
CA HIS A 146 -6.40 -6.00 21.06
C HIS A 146 -6.23 -5.60 22.54
N LYS A 147 -6.08 -6.60 23.42
CA LYS A 147 -5.69 -6.39 24.82
C LYS A 147 -4.23 -5.93 24.90
N PHE A 148 -3.89 -4.66 24.62
CA PHE A 148 -2.56 -4.17 24.99
C PHE A 148 -2.51 -2.75 25.55
N THR A 149 -1.86 -2.71 26.71
CA THR A 149 -1.48 -1.58 27.54
C THR A 149 -0.48 -0.68 26.84
N LYS A 150 -0.60 0.63 27.07
CA LYS A 150 0.34 1.65 26.57
C LYS A 150 1.79 1.25 26.89
N PRO A 151 2.73 1.28 25.93
CA PRO A 151 4.12 1.00 26.23
C PRO A 151 4.66 2.05 27.19
N LYS A 152 5.14 1.61 28.36
CA LYS A 152 5.90 2.44 29.30
C LYS A 152 7.23 2.83 28.64
N TYR A 153 7.42 4.13 28.44
CA TYR A 153 8.74 4.69 28.14
C TYR A 153 9.70 4.37 29.30
N ILE A 154 10.72 3.55 29.04
CA ILE A 154 11.85 3.37 29.96
C ILE A 154 12.97 4.31 29.50
N LYS A 155 13.30 5.27 30.37
CA LYS A 155 14.49 6.13 30.29
C LYS A 155 15.68 5.44 30.97
N GLN A 156 16.87 5.76 30.44
CA GLN A 156 18.22 5.60 31.02
C GLN A 156 18.79 4.17 31.07
N SER A 157 20.10 3.92 30.92
CA SER A 157 21.29 4.81 30.82
C SER A 157 22.48 4.01 30.28
N LEU A 158 23.43 4.72 29.67
CA LEU A 158 24.77 4.23 29.31
C LEU A 158 25.61 3.95 30.57
N SER A 159 26.18 2.75 30.69
CA SER A 159 27.48 2.52 31.36
C SER A 159 28.02 1.10 31.15
N GLU A 160 29.25 1.06 30.64
CA GLU A 160 30.35 0.12 30.88
C GLU A 160 30.48 -1.22 30.08
N LYS A 161 31.72 -1.41 29.58
CA LYS A 161 32.31 -2.54 28.83
C LYS A 161 33.15 -3.42 29.81
N PRO A 162 33.98 -4.38 29.33
CA PRO A 162 33.68 -5.64 28.64
C PRO A 162 34.32 -6.82 29.42
N SER A 163 33.97 -8.08 29.13
CA SER A 163 34.90 -9.19 29.32
C SER A 163 34.59 -10.34 28.37
N ALA A 164 35.66 -10.85 27.78
CA ALA A 164 35.68 -11.73 26.64
C ALA A 164 35.64 -13.20 27.06
N THR A 165 34.93 -14.01 26.29
CA THR A 165 35.31 -15.41 26.06
C THR A 165 34.98 -15.79 24.63
N ASN A 166 36.04 -16.09 23.88
CA ASN A 166 36.02 -16.52 22.49
C ASN A 166 35.44 -17.92 22.36
N GLN A 167 34.39 -18.08 21.55
CA GLN A 167 34.22 -19.28 20.73
C GLN A 167 33.76 -18.86 19.33
N THR A 168 34.47 -19.43 18.35
CA THR A 168 34.47 -19.17 16.92
C THR A 168 33.18 -19.58 16.24
N VAL A 169 32.48 -18.64 15.59
CA VAL A 169 31.47 -18.92 14.56
C VAL A 169 31.63 -17.89 13.44
N GLN A 170 31.67 -18.37 12.19
CA GLN A 170 31.82 -17.59 10.97
C GLN A 170 30.75 -16.48 10.90
N LYS A 171 31.18 -15.22 10.74
CA LYS A 171 30.28 -14.06 10.57
C LYS A 171 29.62 -14.10 9.19
N SER A 172 28.42 -14.65 9.11
CA SER A 172 27.44 -14.20 8.12
C SER A 172 26.77 -12.93 8.66
N LYS A 173 26.69 -11.86 7.84
CA LYS A 173 25.90 -10.68 8.19
C LYS A 173 24.45 -11.15 8.39
N SER A 174 23.82 -10.76 9.50
CA SER A 174 22.41 -11.07 9.71
C SER A 174 21.58 -10.38 8.63
N VAL A 175 20.56 -11.08 8.11
CA VAL A 175 19.58 -10.53 7.16
C VAL A 175 18.99 -9.22 7.67
N LEU A 176 18.83 -9.06 8.99
CA LEU A 176 18.39 -7.82 9.63
C LEU A 176 19.37 -6.64 9.49
N ALA A 177 20.67 -6.91 9.42
CA ALA A 177 21.69 -5.88 9.18
C ALA A 177 21.73 -5.47 7.71
N GLU A 178 21.51 -6.41 6.78
CA GLU A 178 21.33 -6.10 5.36
C GLU A 178 20.02 -5.33 5.10
N ILE A 179 18.94 -5.68 5.80
CA ILE A 179 17.67 -4.94 5.77
C ILE A 179 17.81 -3.56 6.43
N ALA A 180 18.58 -3.43 7.52
CA ALA A 180 18.83 -2.14 8.14
C ALA A 180 19.67 -1.22 7.23
N ASP A 181 20.68 -1.75 6.54
CA ASP A 181 21.41 -1.02 5.49
C ASP A 181 20.46 -0.67 4.31
N PHE A 182 19.50 -1.55 3.98
CA PHE A 182 18.44 -1.29 2.99
C PHE A 182 17.49 -0.15 3.42
N MET A 183 17.10 -0.08 4.69
CA MET A 183 16.09 0.85 5.17
C MET A 183 16.65 2.18 5.69
N PHE A 184 17.87 2.18 6.22
CA PHE A 184 18.48 3.33 6.93
C PHE A 184 19.93 3.61 6.53
N GLY A 185 20.50 2.86 5.59
CA GLY A 185 21.82 3.17 5.05
C GLY A 185 21.82 4.54 4.37
N GLU A 186 22.86 5.33 4.66
CA GLU A 186 23.24 6.54 3.92
C GLU A 186 23.03 6.34 2.41
N PRO A 187 22.65 7.38 1.64
CA PRO A 187 22.32 7.28 0.22
C PRO A 187 23.54 6.80 -0.57
N THR A 188 23.69 5.48 -0.65
CA THR A 188 24.68 4.85 -1.51
C THR A 188 24.24 5.06 -2.95
N ASN A 189 25.21 5.29 -3.82
CA ASN A 189 25.04 5.66 -5.22
C ASN A 189 24.36 4.57 -6.09
N SER A 190 23.73 3.56 -5.47
CA SER A 190 23.23 2.31 -6.06
C SER A 190 21.70 2.20 -6.13
N ARG A 191 20.91 3.13 -5.56
CA ARG A 191 19.43 3.09 -5.60
C ARG A 191 18.80 4.07 -6.59
N GLY A 192 17.71 3.64 -7.24
CA GLY A 192 16.95 4.36 -8.25
C GLY A 192 15.44 4.23 -8.05
N TYR A 193 14.67 4.71 -9.03
CA TYR A 193 13.22 4.82 -8.98
C TYR A 193 12.58 4.24 -10.23
N CYS A 194 11.43 3.60 -10.08
CA CYS A 194 10.62 3.13 -11.19
C CYS A 194 10.08 4.33 -11.97
N ILE A 195 10.37 4.40 -13.28
CA ILE A 195 9.96 5.52 -14.12
C ILE A 195 8.43 5.65 -14.30
N ARG A 196 7.67 4.60 -13.96
CA ARG A 196 6.21 4.57 -14.08
C ARG A 196 5.48 4.84 -12.77
N CYS A 197 5.84 4.13 -11.70
CA CYS A 197 5.11 4.14 -10.43
C CYS A 197 5.87 4.81 -9.27
N HIS A 198 7.08 5.32 -9.51
CA HIS A 198 7.95 5.94 -8.49
C HIS A 198 8.46 4.99 -7.39
N GLY A 199 8.14 3.70 -7.41
CA GLY A 199 8.68 2.73 -6.44
C GLY A 199 10.22 2.65 -6.45
N LEU A 200 10.83 2.46 -5.29
CA LEU A 200 12.29 2.27 -5.17
C LEU A 200 12.74 0.97 -5.83
N ILE A 201 13.78 1.05 -6.65
CA ILE A 201 14.41 -0.09 -7.34
C ILE A 201 15.92 0.12 -7.40
N ASP A 202 16.66 -0.85 -7.93
CA ASP A 202 18.09 -0.69 -8.20
C ASP A 202 18.34 0.44 -9.21
N LYS A 203 19.42 1.20 -9.05
CA LYS A 203 19.83 2.26 -9.98
C LYS A 203 20.45 1.67 -11.25
N ASN A 204 19.64 1.00 -12.04
CA ASN A 204 20.01 0.43 -13.32
C ASN A 204 19.15 1.02 -14.45
N PRO A 205 19.70 1.94 -15.27
CA PRO A 205 18.99 2.49 -16.43
C PRO A 205 18.49 1.45 -17.44
N ASP A 206 19.09 0.26 -17.51
CA ASP A 206 18.62 -0.83 -18.38
C ASP A 206 17.40 -1.57 -17.82
N LYS A 207 17.13 -1.41 -16.51
CA LYS A 207 15.96 -1.95 -15.82
C LYS A 207 15.21 -0.82 -15.08
N PRO A 208 14.64 0.17 -15.80
CA PRO A 208 14.10 1.37 -15.18
C PRO A 208 12.69 1.19 -14.59
N LEU A 209 12.12 -0.02 -14.69
CA LEU A 209 10.79 -0.37 -14.20
C LEU A 209 10.91 -1.44 -13.11
N CYS A 210 10.09 -1.32 -12.07
CA CYS A 210 9.91 -2.41 -11.10
C CYS A 210 9.24 -3.63 -11.75
N GLY A 211 9.31 -4.80 -11.11
CA GLY A 211 8.81 -6.06 -11.66
C GLY A 211 7.37 -5.98 -12.18
N SER A 212 6.46 -5.39 -11.41
CA SER A 212 5.05 -5.24 -11.83
C SER A 212 4.89 -4.30 -13.03
N CYS A 213 5.63 -3.19 -13.07
CA CYS A 213 5.60 -2.26 -14.19
C CYS A 213 6.27 -2.81 -15.46
N PHE A 214 7.34 -3.60 -15.30
CA PHE A 214 8.03 -4.26 -16.40
C PHE A 214 7.16 -5.33 -17.05
N GLU A 215 6.43 -6.12 -16.27
CA GLU A 215 5.49 -7.13 -16.78
C GLU A 215 4.39 -6.51 -17.67
N ILE A 216 3.90 -5.32 -17.29
CA ILE A 216 2.95 -4.56 -18.12
C ILE A 216 3.64 -4.02 -19.36
N TRP A 217 4.81 -3.40 -19.20
CA TRP A 217 5.58 -2.84 -20.31
C TRP A 217 5.95 -3.91 -21.35
N ARG A 218 6.35 -5.11 -20.93
CA ARG A 218 6.74 -6.23 -21.80
C ARG A 218 5.64 -6.65 -22.78
N ARG A 219 4.36 -6.50 -22.43
CA ARG A 219 3.23 -6.84 -23.30
C ARG A 219 3.13 -5.94 -24.53
N VAL A 220 3.46 -4.66 -24.36
CA VAL A 220 3.41 -3.65 -25.43
C VAL A 220 4.80 -3.45 -26.05
N SER A 221 5.86 -3.67 -25.26
CA SER A 221 7.28 -3.57 -25.59
C SER A 221 7.68 -2.26 -26.29
N ASN A 222 6.89 -1.20 -26.16
CA ASN A 222 7.18 0.10 -26.74
C ASN A 222 8.22 0.84 -25.89
N ARG A 223 9.47 0.83 -26.35
CA ARG A 223 10.60 1.48 -25.65
C ARG A 223 10.50 3.00 -25.58
N ASN A 224 9.73 3.62 -26.48
CA ASN A 224 9.58 5.07 -26.57
C ASN A 224 8.29 5.58 -25.90
N PHE A 225 7.51 4.69 -25.29
CA PHE A 225 6.34 5.08 -24.51
C PHE A 225 6.74 6.07 -23.41
N THR A 226 6.01 7.17 -23.29
CA THR A 226 6.32 8.23 -22.33
C THR A 226 5.85 7.84 -20.93
N GLU A 227 6.78 7.89 -19.98
CA GLU A 227 6.63 7.61 -18.56
C GLU A 227 6.80 8.89 -17.73
N ASN A 228 6.59 8.78 -16.42
CA ASN A 228 6.27 9.92 -15.56
C ASN A 228 7.41 10.39 -14.64
N TYR A 229 8.41 9.55 -14.38
CA TYR A 229 9.43 9.81 -13.35
C TYR A 229 10.86 9.57 -13.86
N CYS A 230 11.82 10.27 -13.26
CA CYS A 230 13.24 10.04 -13.47
C CYS A 230 13.74 8.84 -12.66
N HIS A 231 14.43 7.91 -13.33
CA HIS A 231 15.00 6.73 -12.68
C HIS A 231 16.07 7.05 -11.63
N ILE A 232 16.77 8.17 -11.77
CA ILE A 232 17.92 8.50 -10.89
C ILE A 232 17.51 9.35 -9.70
N CYS A 233 16.68 10.37 -9.92
CA CYS A 233 16.33 11.33 -8.87
C CYS A 233 14.87 11.24 -8.41
N GLY A 234 14.07 10.35 -9.00
CA GLY A 234 12.65 10.14 -8.65
C GLY A 234 11.72 11.28 -9.08
N LYS A 235 12.25 12.46 -9.42
CA LYS A 235 11.43 13.64 -9.76
C LYS A 235 10.54 13.38 -10.98
N PRO A 236 9.34 13.99 -11.03
CA PRO A 236 8.48 13.97 -12.22
C PRO A 236 9.24 14.47 -13.45
N ALA A 237 9.26 13.67 -14.52
CA ALA A 237 9.93 13.99 -15.77
C ALA A 237 9.37 13.12 -16.90
N LYS A 238 9.26 13.67 -18.11
CA LYS A 238 8.95 12.90 -19.32
C LYS A 238 10.13 11.98 -19.65
N THR A 239 10.03 10.72 -19.26
CA THR A 239 11.04 9.69 -19.49
C THR A 239 10.45 8.59 -20.38
N SER A 240 11.25 7.59 -20.75
CA SER A 240 10.77 6.39 -21.42
C SER A 240 11.68 5.22 -21.07
N PHE A 241 11.30 4.00 -21.43
CA PHE A 241 12.20 2.85 -21.26
C PHE A 241 13.54 3.05 -21.99
N ALA A 242 13.52 3.68 -23.17
CA ALA A 242 14.72 4.04 -23.91
C ALA A 242 15.51 5.21 -23.29
N LYS A 243 14.83 6.14 -22.60
CA LYS A 243 15.41 7.33 -21.98
C LYS A 243 14.86 7.50 -20.56
N PRO A 244 15.33 6.70 -19.59
CA PRO A 244 14.70 6.62 -18.26
C PRO A 244 15.10 7.76 -17.32
N GLN A 245 15.86 8.74 -17.80
CA GLN A 245 16.44 9.80 -16.98
C GLN A 245 15.97 11.17 -17.44
N CYS A 246 15.82 12.11 -16.49
CA CYS A 246 15.58 13.51 -16.83
C CYS A 246 16.83 14.16 -17.41
N LYS A 247 16.66 15.29 -18.12
CA LYS A 247 17.74 16.03 -18.78
C LYS A 247 18.91 16.38 -17.84
N THR A 248 18.61 16.74 -16.60
CA THR A 248 19.64 17.11 -15.62
C THR A 248 20.43 15.91 -15.11
N CYS A 249 19.81 14.75 -14.95
CA CYS A 249 20.49 13.53 -14.52
C CYS A 249 21.30 12.91 -15.67
N TYR A 250 20.77 12.94 -16.89
CA TYR A 250 21.47 12.45 -18.08
C TYR A 250 22.77 13.22 -18.37
N LYS A 251 22.78 14.54 -18.14
CA LYS A 251 23.97 15.39 -18.31
C LYS A 251 25.03 15.25 -17.21
N ARG A 252 24.71 14.59 -16.10
CA ARG A 252 25.60 14.40 -14.94
C ARG A 252 26.31 13.05 -14.97
N GLN A 253 26.03 12.22 -15.97
CA GLN A 253 26.72 10.96 -16.26
C GLN A 253 27.82 11.23 -17.29
#